data_AF-A0A7S2B0T4-F1
#
_entry.id   AF-A0A7S2B0T4-F1
#
_cell.length_a   1.000
_cell.length_b   1.000
_cell.length_c   1.000
_cell.angle_alpha   90.00
_cell.angle_beta   90.00
_cell.angle_gamma   90.00
#
_symmetry.space_group_name_H-M   'P 1'
#
loop_
_entity.id
_entity.type
_entity.pdbx_description
1 polymer ?
#
loop_
_entity_poly.entity_id
_entity_poly.type
_entity_poly.pdbx_seq_one_letter_code
_entity_poly.pdbx_strand_id
1 'polypeptide(L)'
;DGEVIGGVATPVPRQARSYTRWGVLAAVAVSVGFVATSSMGGVRTVSTGMESSFEASGDVLTLTVSNEDYSRQPASIGTGVYEWDYVVEPERTNYLEVSLEDSTIDDSSSTYTWYVLDEDSSEDTYDTLNGKTGTQIDFVPSMDDSGRVFGLAVVRTDSDGATVSSQRFAVACKYVRREFRELCDKDRVAYFDALSTMYHTTTSDGQDIYGSKFRGSDYFIKKHLGAMTLEGCTPWHDSEVFVTAHAAFNLEYEGSLRSINASLSAHYWEISEDTTKYGEYWATESPIFTADMFGSYNTSEHQTDAYIADGRFSDVSFPLCDTSEDSSCPEHSIFGYMIDSNSYQSGATLER
;
A
#
# COMPACT_ATOMS: atom_id res chain seq x y z
N ASP A 1 -51.06 -19.27 24.64
CA ASP A 1 -51.03 -20.70 24.99
C ASP A 1 -49.92 -21.36 24.20
N GLY A 2 -48.94 -21.87 24.94
CA GLY A 2 -47.59 -22.11 24.44
C GLY A 2 -47.44 -23.24 23.43
N GLU A 3 -46.37 -23.15 22.67
CA GLU A 3 -45.76 -24.33 22.05
C GLU A 3 -44.25 -24.26 22.26
N VAL A 4 -43.77 -25.21 23.07
CA VAL A 4 -42.37 -25.51 23.29
C VAL A 4 -41.94 -26.45 22.19
N ILE A 5 -40.92 -26.09 21.41
CA ILE A 5 -40.13 -27.06 20.66
C ILE A 5 -38.68 -26.94 21.12
N GLY A 6 -38.34 -27.76 22.10
CA GLY A 6 -36.97 -28.09 22.44
C GLY A 6 -36.43 -29.12 21.45
N GLY A 7 -35.31 -28.80 20.82
CA GLY A 7 -34.48 -29.74 20.08
C GLY A 7 -33.04 -29.59 20.55
N VAL A 8 -32.62 -30.42 21.51
CA VAL A 8 -31.22 -30.56 21.91
C VAL A 8 -30.51 -31.33 20.79
N ALA A 9 -29.62 -30.66 20.05
CA ALA A 9 -28.75 -31.32 19.09
C ALA A 9 -27.69 -32.14 19.84
N THR A 10 -27.76 -33.47 19.73
CA THR A 10 -26.70 -34.37 20.16
C THR A 10 -25.50 -34.27 19.21
N PRO A 11 -24.25 -34.15 19.72
CA PRO A 11 -23.07 -34.11 18.86
C PRO A 11 -22.83 -35.47 18.19
N VAL A 12 -22.64 -35.45 16.86
CA VAL A 12 -22.22 -36.60 16.07
C VAL A 12 -20.79 -36.98 16.44
N PRO A 13 -20.47 -38.25 16.76
CA PRO A 13 -19.12 -38.65 17.10
C PRO A 13 -18.21 -38.61 15.86
N ARG A 14 -17.05 -37.97 16.00
CA ARG A 14 -15.96 -37.96 15.00
C ARG A 14 -15.55 -39.40 14.65
N GLN A 15 -15.71 -39.79 13.39
CA GLN A 15 -15.09 -41.01 12.86
C GLN A 15 -13.56 -40.82 12.81
N ALA A 16 -12.86 -41.67 13.55
CA ALA A 16 -11.41 -41.81 13.47
C ALA A 16 -11.03 -42.38 12.10
N ARG A 17 -10.26 -41.61 11.31
CA ARG A 17 -9.61 -42.15 10.12
C ARG A 17 -8.28 -42.78 10.50
N SER A 18 -8.17 -44.06 10.17
CA SER A 18 -7.04 -44.93 10.37
C SER A 18 -5.84 -44.54 9.50
N TYR A 19 -4.68 -44.44 10.11
CA TYR A 19 -3.39 -44.47 9.43
C TYR A 19 -3.14 -45.87 8.85
N THR A 20 -2.75 -45.96 7.58
CA THR A 20 -1.94 -47.09 7.12
C THR A 20 -0.99 -46.68 6.00
N ARG A 21 0.27 -47.09 6.21
CA ARG A 21 1.48 -46.86 5.44
C ARG A 21 1.53 -47.67 4.15
N TRP A 22 2.09 -47.08 3.09
CA TRP A 22 3.05 -47.64 2.10
C TRP A 22 3.65 -46.39 1.41
N GLY A 23 4.94 -46.17 1.16
CA GLY A 23 6.12 -47.02 1.14
C GLY A 23 7.02 -46.60 -0.04
N VAL A 24 8.02 -45.75 0.25
CA VAL A 24 9.38 -45.66 -0.36
C VAL A 24 9.56 -45.53 -1.89
N LEU A 25 10.27 -44.46 -2.30
CA LEU A 25 11.39 -44.39 -3.27
C LEU A 25 11.70 -42.89 -3.50
N ALA A 26 12.90 -42.35 -3.62
CA ALA A 26 14.27 -42.71 -3.27
C ALA A 26 15.06 -41.38 -3.26
N ALA A 27 16.19 -41.40 -2.58
CA ALA A 27 17.07 -40.27 -2.35
C ALA A 27 17.88 -39.86 -3.60
N VAL A 28 18.13 -38.56 -3.74
CA VAL A 28 19.44 -38.04 -4.21
C VAL A 28 19.84 -36.92 -3.26
N ALA A 29 20.88 -37.20 -2.47
CA ALA A 29 21.57 -36.24 -1.64
C ALA A 29 22.67 -35.57 -2.47
N VAL A 30 22.77 -34.25 -2.40
CA VAL A 30 24.02 -33.52 -2.68
C VAL A 30 24.40 -32.79 -1.40
N SER A 31 25.41 -33.34 -0.76
CA SER A 31 26.06 -32.82 0.43
C SER A 31 27.06 -31.75 0.01
N VAL A 32 26.88 -30.50 0.44
CA VAL A 32 27.98 -29.52 0.51
C VAL A 32 28.16 -29.16 1.97
N GLY A 33 29.30 -29.58 2.51
CA GLY A 33 29.63 -29.44 3.92
C GLY A 33 29.85 -27.99 4.32
N PHE A 34 29.16 -27.56 5.38
CA PHE A 34 29.56 -26.40 6.15
C PHE A 34 30.63 -26.82 7.15
N VAL A 35 31.87 -26.40 6.91
CA VAL A 35 32.88 -26.34 7.96
C VAL A 35 32.53 -25.13 8.83
N ALA A 36 32.00 -25.40 10.02
CA ALA A 36 31.80 -24.39 11.04
C ALA A 36 33.14 -24.11 11.73
N THR A 37 33.84 -23.06 11.31
CA THR A 37 34.87 -22.41 12.13
C THR A 37 34.23 -21.25 12.87
N SER A 38 34.07 -21.42 14.18
CA SER A 38 33.71 -20.37 15.12
C SER A 38 34.86 -19.37 15.25
N SER A 39 34.66 -18.12 14.81
CA SER A 39 35.38 -16.97 15.36
C SER A 39 34.40 -15.81 15.54
N MET A 40 34.41 -15.29 16.76
CA MET A 40 33.57 -14.22 17.28
C MET A 40 33.74 -12.90 16.50
N GLY A 41 32.64 -12.16 16.36
CA GLY A 41 32.64 -10.73 16.07
C GLY A 41 32.81 -10.35 14.60
N GLY A 42 31.70 -10.09 13.92
CA GLY A 42 31.70 -9.49 12.59
C GLY A 42 30.30 -9.49 12.00
N VAL A 43 29.74 -8.29 11.81
CA VAL A 43 28.54 -8.07 11.02
C VAL A 43 28.79 -8.66 9.63
N ARG A 44 28.04 -9.70 9.26
CA ARG A 44 28.04 -10.24 7.90
C ARG A 44 27.07 -9.42 7.08
N THR A 45 27.60 -8.43 6.35
CA THR A 45 26.92 -7.86 5.19
C THR A 45 26.74 -8.98 4.16
N VAL A 46 25.50 -9.33 3.86
CA VAL A 46 25.18 -10.21 2.74
C VAL A 46 25.40 -9.39 1.48
N SER A 47 26.50 -9.70 0.78
CA SER A 47 26.79 -9.19 -0.56
C SER A 47 26.01 -10.03 -1.56
N THR A 48 25.06 -9.41 -2.26
CA THR A 48 24.45 -9.95 -3.48
C THR A 48 24.63 -8.91 -4.59
N GLY A 49 25.70 -9.13 -5.36
CA GLY A 49 26.03 -8.64 -6.71
C GLY A 49 25.46 -7.31 -7.21
N MET A 50 26.27 -6.25 -7.20
CA MET A 50 26.05 -5.03 -7.99
C MET A 50 27.39 -4.36 -8.35
N GLU A 51 28.20 -5.00 -9.20
CA GLU A 51 29.41 -4.41 -9.80
C GLU A 51 29.29 -4.35 -11.33
N SER A 52 29.29 -3.13 -11.87
CA SER A 52 30.15 -2.78 -13.01
C SER A 52 30.43 -1.27 -13.06
N SER A 53 31.42 -0.89 -12.23
CA SER A 53 32.30 0.29 -12.26
C SER A 53 31.72 1.70 -12.14
N PHE A 54 31.00 1.99 -11.05
CA PHE A 54 31.02 3.33 -10.47
C PHE A 54 31.71 3.25 -9.10
N GLU A 55 32.96 3.72 -9.01
CA GLU A 55 33.73 3.72 -7.76
C GLU A 55 33.54 5.06 -7.04
N ALA A 56 32.94 5.02 -5.85
CA ALA A 56 32.86 6.22 -5.02
C ALA A 56 34.26 6.74 -4.67
N SER A 57 34.47 8.04 -4.82
CA SER A 57 35.79 8.66 -4.62
C SER A 57 35.66 10.14 -4.26
N GLY A 58 36.71 10.69 -3.64
CA GLY A 58 36.77 12.10 -3.25
C GLY A 58 35.94 12.44 -2.00
N ASP A 59 35.44 13.67 -1.96
CA ASP A 59 34.62 14.17 -0.85
C ASP A 59 33.27 13.47 -0.76
N VAL A 60 32.76 13.33 0.46
CA VAL A 60 31.46 12.70 0.74
C VAL A 60 30.32 13.66 0.41
N LEU A 61 29.37 13.17 -0.37
CA LEU A 61 28.11 13.79 -0.72
C LEU A 61 26.98 13.20 0.13
N THR A 62 26.03 14.05 0.49
CA THR A 62 24.77 13.67 1.12
C THR A 62 23.65 13.88 0.11
N LEU A 63 22.71 12.94 0.04
CA LEU A 63 21.50 13.06 -0.76
C LEU A 63 20.31 13.40 0.15
N THR A 64 19.50 14.35 -0.31
CA THR A 64 18.19 14.69 0.24
C THR A 64 17.13 14.44 -0.83
N VAL A 65 16.01 13.80 -0.45
CA VAL A 65 14.93 13.43 -1.38
C VAL A 65 13.58 13.91 -0.84
N SER A 66 13.04 14.97 -1.45
CA SER A 66 11.69 15.47 -1.17
C SER A 66 10.76 15.24 -2.35
N ASN A 67 9.48 15.53 -2.17
CA ASN A 67 8.53 15.63 -3.27
C ASN A 67 7.78 16.99 -3.19
N GLU A 68 7.04 17.31 -4.25
CA GLU A 68 6.29 18.56 -4.39
C GLU A 68 5.18 18.79 -3.35
N ASP A 69 4.70 17.73 -2.72
CA ASP A 69 3.47 17.76 -1.93
C ASP A 69 3.73 17.70 -0.42
N TYR A 70 4.89 17.18 0.00
CA TYR A 70 5.20 16.89 1.40
C TYR A 70 6.57 17.42 1.81
N SER A 71 6.58 18.28 2.83
CA SER A 71 7.79 18.83 3.43
C SER A 71 8.57 17.80 4.26
N ARG A 72 7.88 16.76 4.76
CA ARG A 72 8.51 15.66 5.50
C ARG A 72 9.02 14.62 4.51
N GLN A 73 10.33 14.50 4.47
CA GLN A 73 11.05 13.52 3.65
C GLN A 73 10.50 12.11 3.90
N PRO A 74 10.00 11.40 2.88
CA PRO A 74 9.74 9.96 3.00
C PRO A 74 11.06 9.14 3.15
N ALA A 75 12.22 9.81 3.06
CA ALA A 75 13.40 9.24 2.43
C ALA A 75 14.61 8.98 3.36
N SER A 76 14.40 8.78 4.66
CA SER A 76 15.38 8.02 5.44
C SER A 76 14.65 6.99 6.28
N ILE A 77 14.59 5.76 5.77
CA ILE A 77 13.98 4.65 6.50
C ILE A 77 14.91 4.15 7.63
N GLY A 78 16.04 4.84 7.84
CA GLY A 78 16.61 5.20 9.15
C GLY A 78 17.01 4.08 10.10
N THR A 79 17.03 2.83 9.65
CA THR A 79 17.23 1.68 10.56
C THR A 79 18.02 0.51 9.96
N GLY A 80 18.48 0.60 8.70
CA GLY A 80 19.21 -0.47 8.03
C GLY A 80 18.40 -1.75 7.79
N VAL A 81 17.06 -1.66 7.88
CA VAL A 81 16.13 -2.78 7.64
C VAL A 81 15.91 -3.01 6.14
N TYR A 82 16.08 -1.97 5.33
CA TYR A 82 15.92 -2.01 3.88
C TYR A 82 17.28 -1.89 3.19
N GLU A 83 17.36 -2.41 1.97
CA GLU A 83 18.57 -2.36 1.13
C GLU A 83 18.80 -0.99 0.49
N TRP A 84 17.84 -0.08 0.64
CA TRP A 84 17.90 1.31 0.15
C TRP A 84 17.73 2.29 1.29
N ASP A 85 18.38 3.44 1.16
CA ASP A 85 18.32 4.51 2.15
C ASP A 85 17.20 5.51 1.83
N TYR A 86 16.87 5.66 0.54
CA TYR A 86 15.99 6.71 0.02
C TYR A 86 14.79 6.14 -0.72
N VAL A 87 13.67 6.89 -0.72
CA VAL A 87 12.45 6.55 -1.45
C VAL A 87 12.06 7.72 -2.33
N VAL A 88 11.73 7.40 -3.58
CA VAL A 88 11.02 8.28 -4.52
C VAL A 88 9.65 7.68 -4.80
N GLU A 89 8.67 8.53 -5.09
CA GLU A 89 7.31 8.09 -5.43
C GLU A 89 7.07 8.18 -6.94
N PRO A 90 6.43 7.18 -7.55
CA PRO A 90 6.07 7.23 -8.96
C PRO A 90 4.96 8.26 -9.21
N GLU A 91 4.91 8.77 -10.44
CA GLU A 91 3.89 9.73 -10.94
C GLU A 91 3.86 11.05 -10.16
N ARG A 92 4.97 11.38 -9.50
CA ARG A 92 5.16 12.58 -8.69
C ARG A 92 6.50 13.22 -8.97
N THR A 93 6.57 14.54 -8.86
CA THR A 93 7.83 15.27 -8.88
C THR A 93 8.58 15.03 -7.57
N ASN A 94 9.72 14.36 -7.67
CA ASN A 94 10.68 14.18 -6.59
C ASN A 94 11.86 15.14 -6.82
N TYR A 95 12.25 15.88 -5.79
CA TYR A 95 13.42 16.74 -5.82
C TYR A 95 14.60 16.02 -5.18
N LEU A 96 15.65 15.81 -5.97
CA LEU A 96 16.89 15.17 -5.57
C LEU A 96 17.93 16.27 -5.39
N GLU A 97 18.43 16.44 -4.17
CA GLU A 97 19.41 17.46 -3.83
C GLU A 97 20.67 16.81 -3.24
N VAL A 98 21.83 17.17 -3.78
CA VAL A 98 23.14 16.80 -3.23
C VAL A 98 23.85 17.98 -2.62
N SER A 99 24.52 17.72 -1.50
CA SER A 99 25.42 18.66 -0.85
C SER A 99 26.63 17.93 -0.28
N LEU A 100 27.74 18.66 -0.08
CA LEU A 100 28.92 18.11 0.58
C LEU A 100 28.67 17.91 2.08
N GLU A 101 29.11 16.78 2.62
CA GLU A 101 29.06 16.52 4.06
C GLU A 101 29.95 17.51 4.84
N ASP A 102 31.12 17.84 4.28
CA ASP A 102 32.00 18.88 4.81
C ASP A 102 31.67 20.24 4.18
N SER A 103 30.91 21.06 4.92
CA SER A 103 30.51 22.40 4.49
C SER A 103 31.66 23.42 4.42
N THR A 104 32.89 23.05 4.77
CA THR A 104 34.07 23.94 4.66
C THR A 104 34.71 23.93 3.27
N ILE A 105 34.32 22.97 2.43
CA ILE A 105 34.78 22.85 1.05
C ILE A 105 34.00 23.84 0.18
N ASP A 106 34.73 24.69 -0.54
CA ASP A 106 34.14 25.59 -1.55
C ASP A 106 33.94 24.83 -2.86
N ASP A 107 32.67 24.61 -3.20
CA ASP A 107 32.22 23.93 -4.42
C ASP A 107 31.48 24.87 -5.37
N SER A 108 31.55 26.19 -5.15
CA SER A 108 30.81 27.18 -5.93
C SER A 108 31.12 27.18 -7.43
N SER A 109 32.27 26.63 -7.81
CA SER A 109 32.70 26.44 -9.21
C SER A 109 32.54 25.01 -9.72
N SER A 110 32.05 24.09 -8.88
CA SER A 110 31.87 22.69 -9.24
C SER A 110 30.61 22.49 -10.07
N THR A 111 30.64 21.49 -10.94
CA THR A 111 29.47 20.98 -11.65
C THR A 111 29.11 19.60 -11.12
N TYR A 112 27.86 19.41 -10.72
CA TYR A 112 27.31 18.13 -10.28
C TYR A 112 26.53 17.51 -11.44
N THR A 113 26.92 16.32 -11.87
CA THR A 113 26.25 15.60 -12.97
C THR A 113 25.66 14.30 -12.46
N TRP A 114 24.39 14.07 -12.77
CA TRP A 114 23.61 12.94 -12.25
C TRP A 114 23.46 11.82 -13.27
N TYR A 115 23.39 10.59 -12.77
CA TYR A 115 23.25 9.37 -13.54
C TYR A 115 22.37 8.37 -12.80
N VAL A 116 21.55 7.62 -13.54
CA VAL A 116 20.82 6.46 -13.02
C VAL A 116 21.53 5.20 -13.49
N LEU A 117 21.99 4.40 -12.54
CA LEU A 117 22.64 3.12 -12.74
C LEU A 117 21.60 2.03 -12.49
N ASP A 118 21.02 1.53 -13.57
CA ASP A 118 20.12 0.37 -13.57
C ASP A 118 20.93 -0.94 -13.59
N GLU A 119 20.39 -2.01 -12.99
CA GLU A 119 21.00 -3.35 -13.05
C GLU A 119 20.71 -4.08 -14.36
N ASP A 120 19.60 -3.75 -15.04
CA ASP A 120 19.02 -4.55 -16.15
C ASP A 120 18.92 -3.80 -17.50
N SER A 121 19.69 -2.73 -17.70
CA SER A 121 19.50 -1.73 -18.78
C SER A 121 18.96 -2.27 -20.11
N SER A 122 17.86 -1.71 -20.60
CA SER A 122 17.70 -1.51 -22.04
C SER A 122 16.84 -0.28 -22.34
N GLU A 123 17.53 0.85 -22.44
CA GLU A 123 17.39 1.85 -23.52
C GLU A 123 16.45 3.07 -23.43
N ASP A 124 15.44 3.22 -22.54
CA ASP A 124 14.57 4.43 -22.69
C ASP A 124 14.07 5.20 -21.44
N THR A 125 14.01 4.65 -20.23
CA THR A 125 13.26 5.35 -19.14
C THR A 125 14.04 6.42 -18.36
N TYR A 126 15.39 6.40 -18.37
CA TYR A 126 16.18 7.26 -17.47
C TYR A 126 17.08 8.29 -18.16
N ASP A 127 16.95 8.48 -19.48
CA ASP A 127 17.54 9.62 -20.19
C ASP A 127 17.12 10.96 -19.55
N THR A 128 16.00 10.98 -18.83
CA THR A 128 15.52 12.16 -18.09
C THR A 128 16.45 12.60 -16.96
N LEU A 129 17.32 11.74 -16.44
CA LEU A 129 18.28 12.06 -15.36
C LEU A 129 19.72 12.02 -15.84
N ASN A 130 20.05 11.12 -16.77
CA ASN A 130 21.42 10.93 -17.23
C ASN A 130 21.99 12.21 -17.87
N GLY A 131 23.05 12.73 -17.26
CA GLY A 131 23.73 13.94 -17.75
C GLY A 131 23.06 15.25 -17.32
N LYS A 132 22.00 15.22 -16.50
CA LYS A 132 21.48 16.45 -15.87
C LYS A 132 22.53 17.03 -14.94
N THR A 133 22.63 18.35 -14.93
CA THR A 133 23.59 19.09 -14.10
C THR A 133 22.92 19.99 -13.09
N GLY A 134 23.49 20.11 -11.89
CA GLY A 134 23.04 21.00 -10.82
C GLY A 134 23.09 20.32 -9.46
N THR A 135 23.06 21.09 -8.37
CA THR A 135 22.98 20.57 -7.00
C THR A 135 21.60 20.02 -6.67
N GLN A 136 20.56 20.47 -7.38
CA GLN A 136 19.20 19.97 -7.27
C GLN A 136 18.64 19.67 -8.66
N ILE A 137 17.92 18.55 -8.78
CA ILE A 137 17.21 18.17 -10.01
C ILE A 137 15.83 17.58 -9.70
N ASP A 138 14.95 17.66 -10.71
CA ASP A 138 13.62 17.07 -10.67
C ASP A 138 13.64 15.67 -11.31
N PHE A 139 12.97 14.72 -10.65
CA PHE A 139 12.80 13.34 -11.10
C PHE A 139 11.34 12.89 -10.95
N VAL A 140 10.76 12.37 -12.04
CA VAL A 140 9.41 11.82 -12.06
C VAL A 140 9.49 10.36 -12.54
N PRO A 141 9.60 9.37 -11.64
CA PRO A 141 9.48 7.96 -12.00
C PRO A 141 8.06 7.67 -12.50
N SER A 142 7.93 6.72 -13.41
CA SER A 142 6.64 6.21 -13.89
C SER A 142 6.08 5.10 -12.99
N MET A 143 4.83 4.70 -13.19
CA MET A 143 4.27 3.50 -12.54
C MET A 143 5.08 2.22 -12.79
N ASP A 144 5.68 2.07 -13.98
CA ASP A 144 6.48 0.90 -14.34
C ASP A 144 7.79 0.83 -13.55
N ASP A 145 8.19 1.94 -12.95
CA ASP A 145 9.34 2.02 -12.05
C ASP A 145 9.02 1.53 -10.63
N SER A 146 7.73 1.37 -10.31
CA SER A 146 7.29 0.97 -8.98
C SER A 146 7.85 -0.39 -8.58
N GLY A 147 8.46 -0.44 -7.40
CA GLY A 147 9.05 -1.65 -6.84
C GLY A 147 10.56 -1.75 -7.07
N ARG A 148 11.10 -1.03 -8.05
CA ARG A 148 12.52 -1.07 -8.42
C ARG A 148 13.41 -0.34 -7.41
N VAL A 149 14.67 -0.74 -7.36
CA VAL A 149 15.75 -0.07 -6.63
C VAL A 149 16.81 0.34 -7.63
N PHE A 150 17.21 1.61 -7.62
CA PHE A 150 18.20 2.17 -8.53
C PHE A 150 19.45 2.61 -7.80
N GLY A 151 20.58 2.56 -8.51
CA GLY A 151 21.77 3.29 -8.10
C GLY A 151 21.76 4.70 -8.65
N LEU A 152 21.50 5.71 -7.83
CA LEU A 152 21.64 7.11 -8.25
C LEU A 152 23.09 7.54 -8.06
N ALA A 153 23.79 7.84 -9.15
CA ALA A 153 25.18 8.26 -9.14
C ALA A 153 25.31 9.76 -9.41
N VAL A 154 26.21 10.42 -8.68
CA VAL A 154 26.53 11.83 -8.84
C VAL A 154 28.03 11.98 -9.00
N VAL A 155 28.44 12.69 -10.05
CA VAL A 155 29.84 13.04 -10.32
C VAL A 155 30.00 14.54 -10.18
N ARG A 156 30.90 14.96 -9.29
CA ARG A 156 31.31 16.35 -9.14
C ARG A 156 32.59 16.60 -9.91
N THR A 157 32.58 17.59 -10.80
CA THR A 157 33.77 18.06 -11.52
C THR A 157 34.12 19.49 -11.14
N ASP A 158 35.41 19.84 -11.18
CA ASP A 158 35.87 21.23 -11.02
C ASP A 158 35.64 22.06 -12.30
N SER A 159 36.14 23.30 -12.29
CA SER A 159 36.05 24.24 -13.42
C SER A 159 36.79 23.79 -14.68
N ASP A 160 37.78 22.90 -14.54
CA ASP A 160 38.54 22.34 -15.64
C ASP A 160 37.91 21.04 -16.17
N GLY A 161 36.80 20.60 -15.56
CA GLY A 161 36.09 19.37 -15.90
C GLY A 161 36.72 18.11 -15.32
N ALA A 162 37.69 18.24 -14.41
CA ALA A 162 38.28 17.08 -13.74
C ALA A 162 37.35 16.58 -12.62
N THR A 163 37.16 15.27 -12.52
CA THR A 163 36.37 14.66 -11.44
C THR A 163 37.06 14.87 -10.10
N VAL A 164 36.35 15.51 -9.17
CA VAL A 164 36.81 15.78 -7.80
C VAL A 164 36.18 14.81 -6.81
N SER A 165 34.90 14.48 -6.99
CA SER A 165 34.24 13.44 -6.23
C SER A 165 33.18 12.71 -7.05
N SER A 166 32.82 11.51 -6.58
CA SER A 166 31.77 10.71 -7.18
C SER A 166 31.12 9.84 -6.09
N GLN A 167 29.79 9.78 -6.05
CA GLN A 167 29.08 8.98 -5.07
C GLN A 167 27.83 8.33 -5.64
N ARG A 168 27.46 7.18 -5.08
CA ARG A 168 26.27 6.42 -5.42
C ARG A 168 25.35 6.31 -4.21
N PHE A 169 24.06 6.45 -4.45
CA PHE A 169 22.98 6.29 -3.46
C PHE A 169 22.02 5.19 -3.92
N ALA A 170 21.53 4.38 -2.98
CA ALA A 170 20.48 3.39 -3.24
C ALA A 170 19.10 4.02 -3.03
N VAL A 171 18.31 4.09 -4.09
CA VAL A 171 17.01 4.77 -4.10
C VAL A 171 15.93 3.80 -4.59
N ALA A 172 14.89 3.57 -3.80
CA ALA A 172 13.75 2.75 -4.23
C ALA A 172 12.59 3.61 -4.75
N CYS A 173 11.96 3.19 -5.83
CA CYS A 173 10.68 3.74 -6.24
C CYS A 173 9.55 2.94 -5.59
N LYS A 174 8.82 3.56 -4.64
CA LYS A 174 7.72 2.92 -3.92
C LYS A 174 6.59 3.92 -3.73
N TYR A 175 5.36 3.41 -3.78
CA TYR A 175 4.20 4.15 -3.31
C TYR A 175 4.22 4.25 -1.78
N VAL A 176 3.91 5.42 -1.24
CA VAL A 176 3.90 5.68 0.20
C VAL A 176 2.46 5.83 0.70
N ARG A 177 2.03 4.88 1.52
CA ARG A 177 0.77 4.97 2.27
C ARG A 177 1.00 5.88 3.48
N ARG A 178 0.05 6.77 3.73
CA ARG A 178 0.13 7.85 4.71
C ARG A 178 -1.14 7.86 5.53
N GLU A 179 -1.06 8.44 6.72
CA GLU A 179 -2.22 8.69 7.56
C GLU A 179 -3.10 9.79 6.92
N PHE A 180 -4.42 9.62 6.87
CA PHE A 180 -5.33 10.55 6.19
C PHE A 180 -5.22 12.02 6.63
N ARG A 181 -4.91 12.27 7.91
CA ARG A 181 -4.77 13.60 8.52
C ARG A 181 -3.41 14.23 8.23
N GLU A 182 -2.46 13.44 7.73
CA GLU A 182 -1.16 13.93 7.25
C GLU A 182 -1.14 14.16 5.73
N LEU A 183 -2.21 13.85 4.99
CA LEU A 183 -2.31 14.14 3.57
C LEU A 183 -2.35 15.65 3.33
N CYS A 184 -1.64 16.13 2.31
CA CYS A 184 -1.85 17.47 1.81
C CYS A 184 -3.24 17.57 1.15
N ASP A 185 -3.77 18.79 1.00
CA ASP A 185 -5.12 18.99 0.45
C ASP A 185 -5.30 18.39 -0.95
N LYS A 186 -4.29 18.53 -1.81
CA LYS A 186 -4.29 17.97 -3.17
C LYS A 186 -4.49 16.45 -3.15
N ASP A 187 -3.70 15.74 -2.36
CA ASP A 187 -3.77 14.27 -2.28
C ASP A 187 -5.02 13.78 -1.57
N ARG A 188 -5.45 14.50 -0.53
CA ARG A 188 -6.69 14.18 0.17
C ARG A 188 -7.88 14.27 -0.78
N VAL A 189 -8.00 15.37 -1.53
CA VAL A 189 -9.06 15.54 -2.54
C VAL A 189 -8.95 14.47 -3.62
N ALA A 190 -7.76 14.25 -4.18
CA ALA A 190 -7.57 13.25 -5.23
C ALA A 190 -7.92 11.83 -4.76
N TYR A 191 -7.55 11.46 -3.53
CA TYR A 191 -7.88 10.17 -2.94
C TYR A 191 -9.39 10.00 -2.75
N PHE A 192 -10.06 10.97 -2.11
CA PHE A 192 -11.49 10.85 -1.85
C PHE A 192 -12.36 11.01 -3.11
N ASP A 193 -11.90 11.74 -4.12
CA ASP A 193 -12.56 11.79 -5.43
C ASP A 193 -12.43 10.44 -6.19
N ALA A 194 -11.25 9.82 -6.17
CA ALA A 194 -11.05 8.48 -6.73
C ALA A 194 -11.86 7.43 -5.96
N LEU A 195 -11.89 7.52 -4.63
CA LEU A 195 -12.70 6.62 -3.82
C LEU A 195 -14.20 6.80 -4.11
N SER A 196 -14.69 8.03 -4.20
CA SER A 196 -16.08 8.30 -4.59
C SER A 196 -16.39 7.72 -5.97
N THR A 197 -15.46 7.83 -6.93
CA THR A 197 -15.58 7.20 -8.25
C THR A 197 -15.74 5.68 -8.14
N MET A 198 -14.92 5.02 -7.32
CA MET A 198 -15.03 3.58 -7.08
C MET A 198 -16.38 3.19 -6.48
N TYR A 199 -16.98 4.03 -5.62
CA TYR A 199 -18.27 3.76 -5.01
C TYR A 199 -19.49 4.04 -5.90
N HIS A 200 -19.37 4.93 -6.89
CA HIS A 200 -20.46 5.34 -7.78
C HIS A 200 -20.40 4.72 -9.18
N THR A 201 -19.34 3.99 -9.50
CA THR A 201 -19.14 3.38 -10.82
C THR A 201 -19.15 1.86 -10.68
N THR A 202 -19.98 1.18 -11.48
CA THR A 202 -19.96 -0.27 -11.52
C THR A 202 -18.61 -0.78 -12.00
N THR A 203 -18.19 -1.97 -11.59
CA THR A 203 -16.92 -2.55 -12.04
C THR A 203 -16.85 -2.68 -13.56
N SER A 204 -17.96 -3.02 -14.22
CA SER A 204 -18.01 -3.11 -15.68
C SER A 204 -17.76 -1.75 -16.34
N ASP A 205 -18.54 -0.73 -15.96
CA ASP A 205 -18.43 0.60 -16.58
C ASP A 205 -17.05 1.22 -16.30
N GLY A 206 -16.53 1.02 -15.09
CA GLY A 206 -15.22 1.56 -14.74
C GLY A 206 -14.06 0.82 -15.40
N GLN A 207 -14.19 -0.47 -15.74
CA GLN A 207 -13.19 -1.15 -16.57
C GLN A 207 -13.14 -0.60 -18.00
N ASP A 208 -14.28 -0.20 -18.55
CA ASP A 208 -14.35 0.43 -19.87
C ASP A 208 -13.74 1.84 -19.88
N ILE A 209 -13.83 2.57 -18.76
CA ILE A 209 -13.34 3.96 -18.63
C ILE A 209 -11.89 4.02 -18.15
N TYR A 210 -11.56 3.32 -17.07
CA TYR A 210 -10.29 3.40 -16.33
C TYR A 210 -9.36 2.20 -16.61
N GLY A 211 -9.84 1.22 -17.37
CA GLY A 211 -9.07 0.06 -17.81
C GLY A 211 -9.20 -1.15 -16.90
N SER A 212 -8.58 -2.25 -17.34
CA SER A 212 -8.81 -3.60 -16.79
C SER A 212 -8.46 -3.79 -15.30
N LYS A 213 -7.69 -2.88 -14.68
CA LYS A 213 -7.36 -2.92 -13.25
C LYS A 213 -8.44 -2.29 -12.36
N PHE A 214 -9.37 -1.51 -12.92
CA PHE A 214 -10.44 -0.89 -12.16
C PHE A 214 -11.37 -1.94 -11.53
N ARG A 215 -11.73 -1.70 -10.27
CA ARG A 215 -12.73 -2.44 -9.50
C ARG A 215 -13.58 -1.44 -8.71
N GLY A 216 -14.89 -1.49 -8.90
CA GLY A 216 -15.85 -0.68 -8.16
C GLY A 216 -16.19 -1.30 -6.80
N SER A 217 -16.99 -0.58 -6.01
CA SER A 217 -17.49 -1.05 -4.71
C SER A 217 -18.26 -2.36 -4.84
N ASP A 218 -19.00 -2.55 -5.94
CA ASP A 218 -19.75 -3.76 -6.25
C ASP A 218 -18.86 -5.03 -6.26
N TYR A 219 -17.67 -4.95 -6.86
CA TYR A 219 -16.71 -6.06 -6.86
C TYR A 219 -16.17 -6.33 -5.46
N PHE A 220 -15.71 -5.30 -4.76
CA PHE A 220 -15.07 -5.45 -3.45
C PHE A 220 -16.06 -5.98 -2.39
N ILE A 221 -17.30 -5.49 -2.42
CA ILE A 221 -18.38 -5.95 -1.55
C ILE A 221 -18.68 -7.43 -1.81
N LYS A 222 -18.92 -7.83 -3.07
CA LYS A 222 -19.17 -9.24 -3.41
C LYS A 222 -17.99 -10.14 -3.04
N LYS A 223 -16.76 -9.68 -3.25
CA LYS A 223 -15.55 -10.43 -2.92
C LYS A 223 -15.38 -10.66 -1.42
N HIS A 224 -15.70 -9.65 -0.60
CA HIS A 224 -15.50 -9.71 0.85
C HIS A 224 -16.67 -10.37 1.60
N LEU A 225 -17.89 -10.23 1.07
CA LEU A 225 -19.13 -10.59 1.78
C LEU A 225 -20.00 -11.61 1.06
N GLY A 226 -19.60 -12.11 -0.11
CA GLY A 226 -20.37 -13.12 -0.84
C GLY A 226 -20.53 -14.40 -0.03
N ALA A 227 -21.69 -15.06 -0.14
CA ALA A 227 -21.97 -16.37 0.49
C ALA A 227 -20.82 -17.38 0.35
N MET A 228 -20.38 -17.54 -0.90
CA MET A 228 -19.25 -18.42 -1.27
C MET A 228 -17.92 -18.06 -0.60
N THR A 229 -17.82 -16.85 -0.05
CA THR A 229 -16.65 -16.33 0.65
C THR A 229 -16.83 -16.24 2.15
N LEU A 230 -18.01 -16.56 2.69
CA LEU A 230 -18.31 -16.54 4.14
C LEU A 230 -18.65 -17.94 4.66
N GLU A 231 -19.39 -18.73 3.88
CA GLU A 231 -19.71 -20.12 4.22
C GLU A 231 -18.48 -21.02 4.00
N GLY A 232 -17.74 -21.32 5.07
CA GLY A 232 -16.63 -22.28 5.06
C GLY A 232 -15.32 -21.70 5.60
N CYS A 233 -14.18 -22.13 5.04
CA CYS A 233 -12.86 -21.55 5.32
C CYS A 233 -12.68 -20.22 4.58
N THR A 234 -13.48 -19.21 4.92
CA THR A 234 -13.37 -17.87 4.36
C THR A 234 -11.93 -17.36 4.50
N PRO A 235 -11.30 -16.79 3.46
CA PRO A 235 -9.98 -16.20 3.62
C PRO A 235 -10.02 -14.89 4.41
N TRP A 236 -11.21 -14.32 4.61
CA TRP A 236 -11.40 -12.97 5.13
C TRP A 236 -11.50 -12.90 6.65
N HIS A 237 -12.06 -13.89 7.33
CA HIS A 237 -12.20 -13.87 8.80
C HIS A 237 -11.95 -15.26 9.39
N ASP A 238 -11.50 -15.34 10.64
CA ASP A 238 -11.31 -16.60 11.39
C ASP A 238 -10.48 -17.69 10.67
N SER A 239 -9.56 -17.26 9.80
CA SER A 239 -8.75 -18.13 8.95
C SER A 239 -7.27 -17.81 9.05
N GLU A 240 -6.42 -18.82 8.85
CA GLU A 240 -4.95 -18.69 8.90
C GLU A 240 -4.41 -17.71 7.85
N VAL A 241 -5.18 -17.42 6.81
CA VAL A 241 -4.81 -16.50 5.73
C VAL A 241 -5.36 -15.08 5.90
N PHE A 242 -6.03 -14.76 7.01
CA PHE A 242 -6.67 -13.46 7.30
C PHE A 242 -5.81 -12.25 6.88
N VAL A 243 -4.59 -12.19 7.40
CA VAL A 243 -3.67 -11.06 7.18
C VAL A 243 -3.24 -10.98 5.72
N THR A 244 -2.86 -12.11 5.13
CA THR A 244 -2.42 -12.16 3.73
C THR A 244 -3.56 -11.89 2.75
N ALA A 245 -4.79 -12.30 3.09
CA ALA A 245 -5.96 -12.05 2.27
C ALA A 245 -6.31 -10.56 2.25
N HIS A 246 -6.33 -9.90 3.42
CA HIS A 246 -6.55 -8.45 3.50
C HIS A 246 -5.42 -7.65 2.84
N ALA A 247 -4.16 -8.10 2.96
CA ALA A 247 -3.05 -7.46 2.24
C ALA A 247 -3.25 -7.55 0.72
N ALA A 248 -3.64 -8.72 0.19
CA ALA A 248 -3.94 -8.90 -1.23
C ALA A 248 -5.16 -8.07 -1.68
N PHE A 249 -6.21 -8.02 -0.85
CA PHE A 249 -7.38 -7.17 -1.09
C PHE A 249 -6.98 -5.69 -1.21
N ASN A 250 -6.11 -5.22 -0.29
CA ASN A 250 -5.67 -3.84 -0.27
C ASN A 250 -4.77 -3.51 -1.49
N LEU A 251 -3.98 -4.47 -1.98
CA LEU A 251 -3.23 -4.32 -3.24
C LEU A 251 -4.15 -4.20 -4.46
N GLU A 252 -5.24 -4.99 -4.52
CA GLU A 252 -6.25 -4.86 -5.58
C GLU A 252 -7.00 -3.52 -5.50
N TYR A 253 -7.38 -3.10 -4.30
CA TYR A 253 -8.01 -1.80 -4.04
C TYR A 253 -7.11 -0.64 -4.47
N GLU A 254 -5.84 -0.69 -4.10
CA GLU A 254 -4.84 0.29 -4.52
C GLU A 254 -4.62 0.28 -6.04
N GLY A 255 -4.68 -0.90 -6.68
CA GLY A 255 -4.69 -1.02 -8.13
C GLY A 255 -5.88 -0.33 -8.80
N SER A 256 -7.06 -0.37 -8.16
CA SER A 256 -8.25 0.34 -8.64
C SER A 256 -8.09 1.86 -8.50
N LEU A 257 -7.63 2.35 -7.34
CA LEU A 257 -7.32 3.78 -7.15
C LEU A 257 -6.35 4.28 -8.22
N ARG A 258 -5.29 3.52 -8.52
CA ARG A 258 -4.29 3.87 -9.52
C ARG A 258 -4.79 3.83 -10.96
N SER A 259 -5.85 3.06 -11.24
CA SER A 259 -6.50 3.10 -12.55
C SER A 259 -7.24 4.42 -12.80
N ILE A 260 -7.68 5.10 -11.73
CA ILE A 260 -8.30 6.43 -11.80
C ILE A 260 -7.23 7.52 -11.77
N ASN A 261 -6.29 7.43 -10.81
CA ASN A 261 -5.19 8.37 -10.66
C ASN A 261 -3.91 7.63 -10.22
N ALA A 262 -2.95 7.59 -11.13
CA ALA A 262 -1.73 6.81 -11.06
C ALA A 262 -0.81 7.16 -9.87
N SER A 263 -0.93 8.35 -9.28
CA SER A 263 -0.10 8.78 -8.13
C SER A 263 -0.65 8.38 -6.76
N LEU A 264 -1.82 7.73 -6.71
CA LEU A 264 -2.51 7.39 -5.47
C LEU A 264 -1.98 6.10 -4.82
N SER A 265 -2.06 6.09 -3.49
CA SER A 265 -1.80 4.94 -2.63
C SER A 265 -3.01 4.67 -1.72
N ALA A 266 -3.11 3.47 -1.18
CA ALA A 266 -4.12 3.11 -0.18
C ALA A 266 -3.72 3.67 1.20
N HIS A 267 -4.01 4.94 1.43
CA HIS A 267 -3.79 5.63 2.71
C HIS A 267 -4.59 4.98 3.85
N TYR A 268 -4.20 5.27 5.08
CA TYR A 268 -4.73 4.59 6.26
C TYR A 268 -5.28 5.57 7.31
N TRP A 269 -6.15 5.03 8.16
CA TRP A 269 -6.66 5.69 9.36
C TRP A 269 -6.00 5.06 10.59
N GLU A 270 -5.31 5.85 11.40
CA GLU A 270 -4.75 5.38 12.68
C GLU A 270 -5.79 5.50 13.80
N ILE A 271 -6.60 4.45 13.96
CA ILE A 271 -7.74 4.40 14.88
C ILE A 271 -7.32 4.60 16.35
N SER A 272 -6.10 4.20 16.73
CA SER A 272 -5.66 4.31 18.13
C SER A 272 -5.49 5.77 18.56
N GLU A 273 -5.19 6.67 17.64
CA GLU A 273 -5.09 8.10 17.92
C GLU A 273 -6.46 8.69 18.28
N ASP A 274 -7.49 8.36 17.49
CA ASP A 274 -8.84 8.84 17.72
C ASP A 274 -9.45 8.23 18.99
N THR A 275 -9.18 6.96 19.24
CA THR A 275 -9.57 6.31 20.51
C THR A 275 -8.93 7.01 21.70
N THR A 276 -7.66 7.40 21.59
CA THR A 276 -6.93 8.08 22.67
C THR A 276 -7.42 9.51 22.88
N LYS A 277 -7.71 10.24 21.79
CA LYS A 277 -8.05 11.67 21.81
C LYS A 277 -9.51 11.93 22.12
N TYR A 278 -10.41 11.12 21.56
CA TYR A 278 -11.85 11.36 21.60
C TYR A 278 -12.62 10.34 22.45
N GLY A 279 -11.99 9.21 22.84
CA GLY A 279 -12.64 8.18 23.63
C GLY A 279 -13.90 7.66 22.93
N GLU A 280 -15.03 7.62 23.63
CA GLU A 280 -16.32 7.16 23.09
C GLU A 280 -16.91 8.08 21.99
N TYR A 281 -16.41 9.32 21.86
CA TYR A 281 -16.92 10.32 20.92
C TYR A 281 -16.17 10.33 19.58
N TRP A 282 -15.30 9.35 19.32
CA TRP A 282 -14.47 9.31 18.11
C TRP A 282 -15.30 9.42 16.82
N ALA A 283 -16.49 8.80 16.78
CA ALA A 283 -17.34 8.78 15.59
C ALA A 283 -17.96 10.16 15.25
N THR A 284 -18.07 11.05 16.23
CA THR A 284 -18.68 12.39 16.06
C THR A 284 -17.67 13.52 16.08
N GLU A 285 -16.50 13.30 16.69
CA GLU A 285 -15.48 14.35 16.91
C GLU A 285 -14.21 14.16 16.06
N SER A 286 -13.99 12.97 15.49
CA SER A 286 -12.81 12.74 14.65
C SER A 286 -12.94 13.49 13.32
N PRO A 287 -11.88 14.17 12.85
CA PRO A 287 -11.85 14.80 11.54
C PRO A 287 -11.90 13.79 10.37
N ILE A 288 -11.83 12.48 10.65
CA ILE A 288 -12.04 11.44 9.64
C ILE A 288 -13.52 11.39 9.19
N PHE A 289 -14.45 11.75 10.08
CA PHE A 289 -15.90 11.72 9.85
C PHE A 289 -16.46 13.10 9.59
N THR A 290 -16.03 13.70 8.49
CA THR A 290 -16.44 15.02 8.02
C THR A 290 -16.76 14.97 6.53
N ALA A 291 -17.52 15.96 6.04
CA ALA A 291 -17.94 16.03 4.64
C ALA A 291 -16.79 16.01 3.61
N ASP A 292 -15.59 16.46 3.99
CA ASP A 292 -14.40 16.45 3.14
C ASP A 292 -13.67 15.10 3.09
N MET A 293 -13.93 14.20 4.04
CA MET A 293 -13.41 12.84 4.09
C MET A 293 -14.55 11.81 3.93
N PHE A 294 -14.84 11.01 4.95
CA PHE A 294 -15.81 9.91 4.86
C PHE A 294 -17.27 10.32 5.08
N GLY A 295 -17.53 11.58 5.42
CA GLY A 295 -18.86 12.10 5.74
C GLY A 295 -19.20 11.99 7.23
N SER A 296 -20.05 12.91 7.69
CA SER A 296 -20.45 13.02 9.09
C SER A 296 -21.51 11.99 9.46
N TYR A 297 -21.40 11.41 10.67
CA TYR A 297 -22.44 10.56 11.23
C TYR A 297 -23.65 11.39 11.70
N ASN A 298 -24.87 10.99 11.35
CA ASN A 298 -26.06 11.67 11.85
C ASN A 298 -26.38 11.28 13.30
N THR A 299 -26.24 12.24 14.22
CA THR A 299 -26.43 12.04 15.67
C THR A 299 -27.86 12.28 16.16
N SER A 300 -28.83 12.55 15.28
CA SER A 300 -30.20 12.84 15.72
C SER A 300 -30.81 11.63 16.44
N GLU A 301 -31.22 11.82 17.70
CA GLU A 301 -31.69 10.81 18.68
C GLU A 301 -32.96 10.03 18.28
N HIS A 302 -33.42 10.15 17.03
CA HIS A 302 -34.73 9.68 16.56
C HIS A 302 -34.69 8.81 15.31
N GLN A 303 -33.52 8.33 14.86
CA GLN A 303 -33.48 7.58 13.60
C GLN A 303 -33.45 6.08 13.80
N THR A 304 -34.50 5.46 13.27
CA THR A 304 -34.56 4.05 12.89
C THR A 304 -33.50 3.68 11.85
N ASP A 305 -32.88 4.68 11.19
CA ASP A 305 -32.06 4.50 10.00
C ASP A 305 -30.73 5.29 10.15
N ALA A 306 -29.61 4.57 10.33
CA ALA A 306 -28.29 5.18 10.41
C ALA A 306 -27.75 5.45 8.99
N TYR A 307 -27.41 6.70 8.68
CA TYR A 307 -26.85 7.09 7.37
C TYR A 307 -25.77 8.17 7.47
N ILE A 308 -24.98 8.30 6.40
CA ILE A 308 -23.94 9.33 6.23
C ILE A 308 -24.62 10.65 5.85
N ALA A 309 -24.51 11.67 6.70
CA ALA A 309 -25.31 12.89 6.60
C ALA A 309 -24.90 13.81 5.44
N ASP A 310 -23.62 13.78 5.04
CA ASP A 310 -23.02 14.71 4.10
C ASP A 310 -21.83 14.11 3.34
N GLY A 311 -21.21 14.91 2.47
CA GLY A 311 -20.00 14.53 1.76
C GLY A 311 -20.25 13.59 0.57
N ARG A 312 -19.13 13.11 0.01
CA ARG A 312 -19.05 12.34 -1.24
C ARG A 312 -19.70 10.97 -1.22
N PHE A 313 -20.11 10.51 -0.04
CA PHE A 313 -20.63 9.17 0.18
C PHE A 313 -22.08 9.16 0.69
N SER A 314 -22.71 10.33 0.82
CA SER A 314 -24.06 10.47 1.35
C SER A 314 -25.16 9.87 0.46
N ASP A 315 -24.88 9.66 -0.82
CA ASP A 315 -25.82 9.14 -1.82
C ASP A 315 -25.41 7.78 -2.40
N VAL A 316 -24.36 7.15 -1.85
CA VAL A 316 -23.89 5.83 -2.27
C VAL A 316 -25.02 4.82 -2.20
N SER A 317 -25.33 4.22 -3.35
CA SER A 317 -26.21 3.06 -3.43
C SER A 317 -25.38 1.79 -3.43
N PHE A 318 -25.79 0.81 -2.65
CA PHE A 318 -25.17 -0.50 -2.69
C PHE A 318 -25.92 -1.43 -3.63
N PRO A 319 -25.23 -2.41 -4.23
CA PRO A 319 -25.87 -3.35 -5.13
C PRO A 319 -26.94 -4.13 -4.36
N LEU A 320 -28.21 -3.95 -4.73
CA LEU A 320 -29.25 -4.90 -4.39
C LEU A 320 -28.99 -6.14 -5.24
N CYS A 321 -28.93 -7.30 -4.61
CA CYS A 321 -28.69 -8.53 -5.33
C CYS A 321 -29.56 -9.64 -4.74
N ASP A 322 -29.99 -10.55 -5.60
CA ASP A 322 -30.83 -11.68 -5.22
C ASP A 322 -29.94 -12.88 -4.86
N THR A 323 -29.83 -13.18 -3.56
CA THR A 323 -29.04 -14.32 -3.05
C THR A 323 -29.56 -15.68 -3.55
N SER A 324 -30.80 -15.74 -4.04
CA SER A 324 -31.35 -16.97 -4.63
C SER A 324 -30.90 -17.20 -6.08
N GLU A 325 -30.39 -16.17 -6.75
CA GLU A 325 -29.94 -16.21 -8.15
C GLU A 325 -28.42 -16.00 -8.31
N ASP A 326 -27.76 -15.30 -7.39
CA ASP A 326 -26.33 -14.98 -7.43
C ASP A 326 -25.64 -15.34 -6.09
N SER A 327 -24.85 -16.42 -6.08
CA SER A 327 -24.09 -16.86 -4.89
C SER A 327 -22.94 -15.93 -4.50
N SER A 328 -22.62 -14.92 -5.31
CA SER A 328 -21.67 -13.86 -4.96
C SER A 328 -22.33 -12.72 -4.18
N CYS A 329 -23.65 -12.78 -3.98
CA CYS A 329 -24.38 -11.81 -3.18
C CYS A 329 -23.87 -11.69 -1.74
N PRO A 330 -23.75 -10.46 -1.21
CA PRO A 330 -23.49 -10.25 0.19
C PRO A 330 -24.54 -10.93 1.07
N GLU A 331 -24.11 -11.78 2.01
CA GLU A 331 -25.00 -12.39 3.02
C GLU A 331 -25.05 -11.60 4.33
N HIS A 332 -24.08 -10.72 4.52
CA HIS A 332 -24.00 -9.83 5.67
C HIS A 332 -24.15 -8.39 5.25
N SER A 333 -24.55 -7.57 6.23
CA SER A 333 -24.48 -6.12 6.08
C SER A 333 -23.08 -5.70 5.66
N ILE A 334 -23.02 -4.90 4.62
CA ILE A 334 -21.84 -4.21 4.10
C ILE A 334 -21.14 -3.31 5.13
N PHE A 335 -21.84 -2.94 6.20
CA PHE A 335 -21.31 -2.18 7.32
C PHE A 335 -20.65 -3.07 8.40
N GLY A 336 -20.66 -4.39 8.18
CA GLY A 336 -19.94 -5.37 8.98
C GLY A 336 -20.39 -5.48 10.44
N TYR A 337 -19.64 -6.28 11.20
CA TYR A 337 -19.80 -6.55 12.63
C TYR A 337 -19.48 -5.35 13.55
N MET A 338 -19.52 -4.10 13.05
CA MET A 338 -19.26 -2.92 13.87
C MET A 338 -20.30 -2.79 15.01
N ILE A 339 -21.50 -3.35 14.83
CA ILE A 339 -22.55 -3.52 15.83
C ILE A 339 -23.34 -4.81 15.56
N ASP A 340 -23.32 -5.77 16.48
CA ASP A 340 -24.00 -7.07 16.38
C ASP A 340 -25.50 -6.95 16.00
N SER A 341 -26.15 -5.87 16.42
CA SER A 341 -27.59 -5.66 16.21
C SER A 341 -28.01 -5.43 14.75
N ASN A 342 -27.07 -5.04 13.87
CA ASN A 342 -27.37 -4.71 12.46
C ASN A 342 -26.62 -5.63 11.47
N SER A 343 -26.10 -6.76 11.95
CA SER A 343 -25.21 -7.67 11.20
C SER A 343 -25.97 -8.63 10.25
N TYR A 344 -27.24 -8.92 10.54
CA TYR A 344 -28.09 -9.81 9.73
C TYR A 344 -29.01 -9.02 8.80
N GLN A 345 -28.83 -9.19 7.49
CA GLN A 345 -29.80 -8.73 6.48
C GLN A 345 -30.83 -9.83 6.25
N SER A 346 -32.06 -9.66 6.76
CA SER A 346 -33.19 -10.49 6.35
C SER A 346 -33.90 -9.84 5.16
N GLY A 347 -33.41 -10.10 3.95
CA GLY A 347 -34.14 -9.80 2.71
C GLY A 347 -33.47 -8.81 1.76
N ALA A 348 -33.88 -8.88 0.49
CA ALA A 348 -33.33 -8.22 -0.69
C ALA A 348 -33.51 -6.68 -0.75
N THR A 349 -33.61 -6.01 0.40
CA THR A 349 -33.84 -4.58 0.49
C THR A 349 -32.97 -4.01 1.60
N LEU A 350 -31.96 -3.22 1.21
CA LEU A 350 -31.50 -2.11 2.04
C LEU A 350 -32.67 -1.14 2.15
N GLU A 351 -33.46 -1.25 3.22
CA GLU A 351 -34.36 -0.17 3.57
C GLU A 351 -33.50 1.05 3.93
N ARG A 352 -33.70 2.13 3.17
CA ARG A 352 -33.05 3.42 3.33
C ARG A 352 -33.66 4.21 4.46
#